data_AF-A0AAU8S655-F1
#
_entry.id   AF-A0AAU8S655-F1
#
_cell.length_a   1.000
_cell.length_b   1.000
_cell.length_c   1.000
_cell.angle_alpha   90.00
_cell.angle_beta   90.00
_cell.angle_gamma   90.00
#
_symmetry.space_group_name_H-M   'P 1'
#
loop_
_entity.id
_entity.type
_entity.pdbx_description
1 polymer ?
#
loop_
_entity_poly.entity_id
_entity_poly.type
_entity_poly.pdbx_seq_one_letter_code
_entity_poly.pdbx_strand_id
1 'polypeptide(L)'
;MEEIEENPLFKMMTEMSTSEEETTTADYGEFGYQASNPIPVKSELEIATYLKRLRTIEGKKVAYKKVGITNTPLIETPIAIYKITLHGTLLATLYISANQFINSERAPKNFELAELLH
;
A
#
# COMPACT_ATOMS: atom_id res chain seq x y z
N MET A 1 -16.16 55.12 -16.63
CA MET A 1 -14.99 54.31 -16.25
C MET A 1 -15.09 54.17 -14.75
N GLU A 2 -15.64 53.06 -14.29
CA GLU A 2 -15.80 52.79 -12.85
C GLU A 2 -14.78 51.70 -12.51
N GLU A 3 -13.80 52.08 -11.69
CA GLU A 3 -12.82 51.17 -11.11
C GLU A 3 -13.54 50.21 -10.17
N ILE A 4 -13.46 48.92 -10.47
CA ILE A 4 -14.00 47.87 -9.62
C ILE A 4 -13.01 47.69 -8.48
N GLU A 5 -13.28 48.31 -7.33
CA GLU A 5 -12.57 48.04 -6.09
C GLU A 5 -12.81 46.58 -5.70
N GLU A 6 -11.74 45.79 -5.76
CA GLU A 6 -11.79 44.37 -5.42
C GLU A 6 -12.07 44.21 -3.93
N ASN A 7 -13.25 43.63 -3.61
CA ASN A 7 -13.72 43.44 -2.26
C ASN A 7 -12.74 42.55 -1.46
N PRO A 8 -12.21 43.01 -0.31
CA PRO A 8 -11.21 42.27 0.47
C PRO A 8 -11.72 40.92 1.00
N LEU A 9 -13.04 40.69 1.06
CA LEU A 9 -13.61 39.38 1.37
C LEU A 9 -13.31 38.32 0.30
N PHE A 10 -13.22 38.71 -0.99
CA PHE A 10 -12.98 37.78 -2.08
C PHE A 10 -11.54 37.23 -2.04
N LYS A 11 -10.59 38.04 -1.57
CA LYS A 11 -9.19 37.66 -1.42
C LYS A 11 -8.99 36.66 -0.28
N MET A 12 -9.64 36.87 0.88
CA MET A 12 -9.58 35.94 2.01
C MET A 12 -10.22 34.58 1.72
N MET A 13 -11.29 34.51 0.92
CA MET A 13 -11.90 33.23 0.52
C MET A 13 -11.03 32.44 -0.46
N THR A 14 -10.18 33.12 -1.24
CA THR A 14 -9.29 32.48 -2.21
C THR A 14 -8.01 31.96 -1.54
N GLU A 15 -7.50 32.66 -0.51
CA GLU A 15 -6.30 32.23 0.22
C GLU A 15 -6.55 31.09 1.23
N MET A 16 -7.80 30.92 1.72
CA MET A 16 -8.16 29.80 2.60
C MET A 16 -8.54 28.51 1.86
N SER A 17 -8.35 28.49 0.54
CA SER A 17 -8.32 27.27 -0.28
C SER A 17 -6.89 26.95 -0.72
N THR A 18 -5.88 27.34 0.08
CA THR A 18 -4.50 26.84 -0.07
C THR A 18 -4.35 25.56 0.74
N SER A 19 -4.90 24.50 0.19
CA SER A 19 -4.27 23.20 0.21
C SER A 19 -5.00 22.43 -0.87
N GLU A 20 -4.38 22.38 -2.03
CA GLU A 20 -4.56 21.27 -2.96
C GLU A 20 -4.12 20.01 -2.19
N GLU A 21 -4.95 19.56 -1.25
CA GLU A 21 -5.00 18.16 -0.89
C GLU A 21 -5.45 17.50 -2.18
N GLU A 22 -4.47 17.13 -3.00
CA GLU A 22 -4.60 16.08 -3.99
C GLU A 22 -5.47 15.02 -3.33
N THR A 23 -6.71 14.92 -3.80
CA THR A 23 -7.63 13.85 -3.48
C THR A 23 -7.10 12.57 -4.12
N THR A 24 -5.90 12.16 -3.76
CA THR A 24 -5.62 10.76 -3.60
C THR A 24 -6.41 10.38 -2.36
N THR A 25 -7.38 9.49 -2.51
CA THR A 25 -7.83 8.67 -1.39
C THR A 25 -6.58 8.03 -0.81
N ALA A 26 -5.94 8.73 0.13
CA ALA A 26 -4.68 8.35 0.69
C ALA A 26 -4.98 7.09 1.49
N ASP A 27 -4.64 5.93 0.93
CA ASP A 27 -4.50 4.71 1.70
C ASP A 27 -3.63 5.06 2.93
N TYR A 28 -4.27 5.28 4.08
CA TYR A 28 -3.60 5.67 5.30
C TYR A 28 -2.72 4.50 5.73
N GLY A 29 -1.43 4.55 5.39
CA GLY A 29 -0.44 3.56 5.79
C GLY A 29 0.59 3.19 4.74
N GLU A 30 1.73 2.67 5.21
CA GLU A 30 2.77 2.16 4.32
C GLU A 30 2.29 0.90 3.57
N PHE A 31 2.36 0.93 2.24
CA PHE A 31 1.88 -0.15 1.35
C PHE A 31 2.45 -1.51 1.75
N GLY A 32 1.56 -2.43 2.08
CA GLY A 32 1.86 -3.77 2.54
C GLY A 32 2.30 -3.88 3.99
N TYR A 33 2.57 -2.80 4.71
CA TYR A 33 3.03 -2.82 6.11
C TYR A 33 1.92 -2.57 7.13
N GLN A 34 0.74 -2.16 6.67
CA GLN A 34 -0.41 -1.90 7.52
C GLN A 34 -1.66 -2.57 6.97
N ALA A 35 -2.56 -2.97 7.87
CA ALA A 35 -3.84 -3.55 7.50
C ALA A 35 -4.75 -2.54 6.76
N SER A 36 -4.53 -1.25 6.95
CA SER A 36 -5.24 -0.18 6.24
C SER A 36 -4.78 0.00 4.79
N ASN A 37 -3.59 -0.50 4.43
CA ASN A 37 -3.03 -0.48 3.08
C ASN A 37 -2.34 -1.81 2.75
N PRO A 38 -3.08 -2.93 2.70
CA PRO A 38 -2.50 -4.25 2.46
C PRO A 38 -2.17 -4.43 0.97
N ILE A 39 -1.30 -5.39 0.66
CA ILE A 39 -1.02 -5.78 -0.73
C ILE A 39 -2.26 -6.48 -1.31
N PRO A 40 -2.89 -5.94 -2.38
CA PRO A 40 -4.03 -6.59 -2.99
C PRO A 40 -3.59 -7.74 -3.89
N VAL A 41 -4.22 -8.90 -3.75
CA VAL A 41 -4.05 -10.03 -4.68
C VAL A 41 -5.38 -10.68 -5.03
N LYS A 42 -5.45 -11.30 -6.21
CA LYS A 42 -6.68 -11.92 -6.73
C LYS A 42 -7.16 -13.12 -5.93
N SER A 43 -6.25 -13.90 -5.37
CA SER A 43 -6.60 -15.13 -4.64
C SER A 43 -5.54 -15.51 -3.62
N GLU A 44 -5.87 -16.44 -2.72
CA GLU A 44 -4.90 -16.96 -1.74
C GLU A 44 -3.70 -17.66 -2.40
N LEU A 45 -3.89 -18.28 -3.58
CA LEU A 45 -2.79 -18.85 -4.37
C LEU A 45 -1.83 -17.77 -4.86
N GLU A 46 -2.37 -16.63 -5.28
CA GLU A 46 -1.59 -15.49 -5.76
C GLU A 46 -0.78 -14.82 -4.64
N ILE A 47 -1.20 -14.94 -3.38
CA ILE A 47 -0.37 -14.56 -2.22
C ILE A 47 0.94 -15.34 -2.25
N ALA A 48 0.87 -16.66 -2.41
CA ALA A 48 2.05 -17.50 -2.44
C ALA A 48 2.93 -17.17 -3.67
N THR A 49 2.32 -16.91 -4.83
CA THR A 49 3.03 -16.47 -6.04
C THR A 49 3.77 -15.15 -5.79
N TYR A 50 3.09 -14.16 -5.23
CA TYR A 50 3.65 -12.85 -4.89
C TYR A 50 4.84 -12.99 -3.92
N LEU A 51 4.65 -13.70 -2.81
CA LEU A 51 5.68 -13.90 -1.79
C LEU A 51 6.87 -14.73 -2.31
N LYS A 52 6.65 -15.67 -3.23
CA LYS A 52 7.73 -16.41 -3.91
C LYS A 52 8.60 -15.52 -4.80
N ARG A 53 8.03 -14.46 -5.37
CA ARG A 53 8.73 -13.46 -6.18
C ARG A 53 9.40 -12.38 -5.35
N LEU A 54 8.94 -12.16 -4.12
CA LEU A 54 9.47 -11.14 -3.23
C LEU A 54 10.96 -11.38 -2.94
N ARG A 55 11.78 -10.36 -3.16
CA ARG A 55 13.21 -10.30 -2.88
C ARG A 55 13.51 -9.03 -2.09
N THR A 56 14.59 -9.04 -1.31
CA THR A 56 15.15 -7.79 -0.78
C THR A 56 15.70 -6.93 -1.92
N ILE A 57 15.92 -5.64 -1.69
CA ILE A 57 16.67 -4.77 -2.62
C ILE A 57 18.06 -5.30 -3.03
N GLU A 58 18.67 -6.18 -2.21
CA GLU A 58 19.92 -6.86 -2.58
C GLU A 58 19.71 -8.10 -3.48
N GLY A 59 18.49 -8.34 -3.96
CA GLY A 59 18.12 -9.52 -4.76
C GLY A 59 18.01 -10.83 -3.97
N LYS A 60 18.16 -10.83 -2.64
CA LYS A 60 18.13 -12.04 -1.81
C LYS A 60 16.70 -12.58 -1.65
N LYS A 61 16.58 -13.89 -1.72
CA LYS A 61 15.32 -14.61 -1.49
C LYS A 61 14.95 -14.58 -0.01
N VAL A 62 13.77 -14.04 0.27
CA VAL A 62 13.22 -13.99 1.63
C VAL A 62 12.40 -15.25 1.94
N ALA A 63 12.37 -15.63 3.21
CA ALA A 63 11.47 -16.63 3.75
C ALA A 63 10.24 -15.93 4.32
N TYR A 64 9.06 -16.52 4.17
CA TYR A 64 7.81 -15.94 4.65
C TYR A 64 7.00 -16.98 5.43
N LYS A 65 6.26 -16.52 6.45
CA LYS A 65 5.37 -17.36 7.26
C LYS A 65 4.08 -16.62 7.58
N LYS A 66 2.93 -17.24 7.29
CA LYS A 66 1.61 -16.73 7.72
C LYS A 66 1.53 -16.83 9.25
N VAL A 67 1.24 -15.73 9.91
CA VAL A 67 1.15 -15.64 11.38
C VAL A 67 -0.25 -15.36 11.88
N GLY A 68 -1.16 -14.92 11.00
CA GLY A 68 -2.54 -14.66 11.37
C GLY A 68 -3.35 -14.10 10.23
N ILE A 69 -4.57 -13.73 10.55
CA ILE A 69 -5.51 -13.00 9.70
C ILE A 69 -6.08 -11.88 10.56
N THR A 70 -6.26 -10.70 9.97
CA THR A 70 -6.92 -9.55 10.58
C THR A 70 -7.97 -9.01 9.62
N ASN A 71 -8.90 -8.25 10.17
CA ASN A 71 -9.93 -7.54 9.41
C ASN A 71 -9.90 -6.08 9.85
N THR A 72 -10.27 -5.17 8.95
CA THR A 72 -10.41 -3.74 9.24
C THR A 72 -11.76 -3.27 8.72
N PRO A 73 -12.45 -2.33 9.38
CA PRO A 73 -13.69 -1.75 8.84
C PRO A 73 -13.51 -1.08 7.48
N LEU A 74 -12.27 -0.79 7.06
CA LEU A 74 -11.96 -0.21 5.75
C LEU A 74 -12.01 -1.22 4.60
N ILE A 75 -11.84 -2.52 4.89
CA ILE A 75 -11.65 -3.58 3.88
C ILE A 75 -12.50 -4.79 4.28
N GLU A 76 -13.51 -5.10 3.47
CA GLU A 76 -14.47 -6.18 3.74
C GLU A 76 -13.84 -7.58 3.65
N THR A 77 -12.72 -7.70 2.93
CA THR A 77 -12.02 -8.96 2.72
C THR A 77 -11.00 -9.24 3.83
N PRO A 78 -10.78 -10.53 4.17
CA PRO A 78 -9.80 -10.89 5.20
C PRO A 78 -8.37 -10.57 4.76
N ILE A 79 -7.60 -9.99 5.69
CA ILE A 79 -6.21 -9.59 5.46
C ILE A 79 -5.29 -10.59 6.16
N ALA A 80 -4.52 -11.33 5.38
CA ALA A 80 -3.54 -12.26 5.92
C ALA A 80 -2.26 -11.53 6.34
N ILE A 81 -1.72 -11.91 7.49
CA ILE A 81 -0.48 -11.35 8.05
C ILE A 81 0.66 -12.35 7.82
N TYR A 82 1.74 -11.89 7.20
CA TYR A 82 2.94 -12.66 6.90
C TYR A 82 4.16 -12.02 7.53
N LYS A 83 4.96 -12.81 8.26
CA LYS A 83 6.31 -12.40 8.66
C LYS A 83 7.28 -12.74 7.56
N ILE A 84 8.06 -11.74 7.14
CA ILE A 84 9.13 -11.86 6.16
C ILE A 84 10.46 -11.88 6.91
N THR A 85 11.25 -12.92 6.65
CA THR A 85 12.50 -13.18 7.34
C THR A 85 13.60 -13.46 6.34
N LEU A 86 14.83 -13.11 6.68
CA LEU A 86 16.03 -13.44 5.90
C LEU A 86 17.07 -14.01 6.86
N HIS A 87 17.53 -15.24 6.60
CA HIS A 87 18.47 -15.96 7.46
C HIS A 87 18.07 -15.97 8.95
N GLY A 88 16.78 -16.10 9.26
CA GLY A 88 16.24 -16.11 10.62
C GLY A 88 16.00 -14.72 11.23
N THR A 89 16.43 -13.64 10.58
CA THR A 89 16.16 -12.26 11.01
C THR A 89 14.84 -11.78 10.46
N LEU A 90 13.97 -11.21 11.31
CA LEU A 90 12.72 -10.58 10.88
C LEU A 90 13.03 -9.29 10.12
N LEU A 91 12.64 -9.22 8.85
CA LEU A 91 12.77 -8.02 8.04
C LEU A 91 11.53 -7.14 8.13
N ALA A 92 10.36 -7.76 7.97
CA ALA A 92 9.10 -7.04 7.87
C ALA A 92 7.92 -7.94 8.27
N THR A 93 6.80 -7.30 8.62
CA THR A 93 5.50 -7.97 8.68
C THR A 93 4.64 -7.36 7.59
N LEU A 94 4.21 -8.19 6.64
CA LEU A 94 3.38 -7.78 5.52
C LEU A 94 1.92 -8.19 5.71
N TYR A 95 1.03 -7.32 5.25
CA TYR A 95 -0.41 -7.48 5.25
C TYR A 95 -0.86 -7.66 3.80
N ILE A 96 -1.56 -8.74 3.51
CA ILE A 96 -1.96 -9.11 2.15
C ILE A 96 -3.45 -9.42 2.13
N SER A 97 -4.19 -8.70 1.30
CA SER A 97 -5.63 -8.88 1.14
C SER A 97 -5.92 -9.74 -0.08
N ALA A 98 -6.60 -10.87 0.13
CA ALA A 98 -7.04 -11.75 -0.94
C ALA A 98 -8.36 -11.27 -1.58
N ASN A 99 -8.75 -11.92 -2.68
CA ASN A 99 -10.03 -11.71 -3.38
C ASN A 99 -10.22 -10.29 -3.95
N GLN A 100 -9.11 -9.68 -4.39
CA GLN A 100 -9.13 -8.38 -5.04
C GLN A 100 -9.29 -8.52 -6.55
N PHE A 101 -9.77 -7.47 -7.23
CA PHE A 101 -9.95 -7.50 -8.69
C PHE A 101 -8.62 -7.57 -9.46
N ILE A 102 -7.51 -7.13 -8.85
CA ILE A 102 -6.21 -6.95 -9.49
C ILE A 102 -5.11 -7.57 -8.60
N ASN A 103 -4.09 -8.13 -9.23
CA ASN A 103 -2.86 -8.54 -8.54
C ASN A 103 -1.93 -7.34 -8.45
N SER A 104 -1.42 -7.04 -7.26
CA SER A 104 -0.43 -5.98 -7.14
C SER A 104 0.88 -6.36 -7.82
N GLU A 105 1.31 -5.52 -8.75
CA GLU A 105 2.64 -5.58 -9.38
C GLU A 105 3.67 -4.72 -8.62
N ARG A 106 3.27 -4.09 -7.51
CA ARG A 106 4.14 -3.26 -6.68
C ARG A 106 4.68 -4.06 -5.51
N ALA A 107 5.97 -3.91 -5.24
CA ALA A 107 6.62 -4.41 -4.03
C ALA A 107 6.44 -3.41 -2.87
N PRO A 108 6.33 -3.87 -1.61
CA PRO A 108 6.47 -3.00 -0.45
C PRO A 108 7.87 -2.37 -0.42
N LYS A 109 7.97 -1.20 0.22
CA LYS A 109 9.24 -0.47 0.39
C LYS A 109 10.35 -1.40 0.90
N ASN A 110 11.57 -1.24 0.38
CA ASN A 110 12.74 -2.10 0.67
C ASN A 110 12.65 -3.55 0.17
N PHE A 111 11.67 -3.86 -0.66
CA PHE A 111 11.58 -5.11 -1.40
C PHE A 111 11.41 -4.85 -2.89
N GLU A 112 11.69 -5.88 -3.66
CA GLU A 112 11.50 -5.92 -5.10
C GLU A 112 10.80 -7.22 -5.49
N LEU A 113 10.03 -7.18 -6.58
CA LEU A 113 9.43 -8.37 -7.16
C LEU A 113 10.31 -8.84 -8.30
N ALA A 114 10.86 -10.05 -8.17
CA ALA A 114 11.53 -10.69 -9.29
C ALA A 114 10.51 -10.95 -10.41
N GLU A 115 10.90 -10.68 -11.66
CA GLU A 115 10.15 -11.15 -12.83
C GLU A 115 10.17 -12.68 -12.85
N LEU A 116 9.00 -13.29 -13.10
CA LEU A 116 8.96 -14.68 -13.50
C LEU A 116 9.47 -14.74 -14.93
N LEU A 117 10.74 -15.12 -15.09
CA LEU A 117 11.24 -15.61 -16.37
C LEU A 117 10.43 -16.88 -16.68
N HIS A 118 9.53 -16.76 -17.66
CA HIS A 118 8.78 -17.86 -18.27
C HIS A 118 9.69 -18.73 -19.14
#